data_AF-A0A8S2FY77-F1
#
_entry.id   AF-A0A8S2FY77-F1
#
_cell.length_a   1.000
_cell.length_b   1.000
_cell.length_c   1.000
_cell.angle_alpha   90.00
_cell.angle_beta   90.00
_cell.angle_gamma   90.00
#
_symmetry.space_group_name_H-M   'P 1'
#
loop_
_entity.id
_entity.type
_entity.pdbx_description
1 polymer ?
#
loop_
_entity_poly.entity_id
_entity_poly.type
_entity_poly.pdbx_seq_one_letter_code
_entity_poly.pdbx_strand_id
1 'polypeptide(L)'
;MDKFPLNSNGKIDRKQLPKPDFTQNECQIEINGCPQTDFERQIHDIWCEMLNLKLVSMNSSFFALGGNSLLMMKLFYHYQTLNNQISINNFYEFSTLRDHILLLLNDVSDVQKRYNDDPYCYKVTEKIIDKYVDLIKHDSAVSSHVSTSRVTSAFNRVFMITGTNGSLGSWILIDLLSRPNQVVKKVYCLIRGTDKQRLRLAFEQRKQDVTLLKDEKRLIILPQMDLSDKYLGQSTKMYKELQMEVTDIVHSAWKMNFNLLIEHFESDCIQGVYNLLKLAQETRIRFHFISTFASTEGSIVKEEPLRRRGESTLPQIGYGQSKYVAEHICMVAADSWGK
;
A
#
# COMPACT_ATOMS: atom_id res chain seq x y z
N MET A 1 11.34 20.84 -11.01
CA MET A 1 12.78 20.47 -11.05
C MET A 1 12.85 19.23 -11.93
N ASP A 2 13.40 19.36 -13.13
CA ASP A 2 12.95 18.50 -14.25
C ASP A 2 13.93 17.38 -14.62
N LYS A 3 14.95 17.10 -13.78
CA LYS A 3 15.78 15.88 -13.79
C LYS A 3 16.73 15.82 -12.59
N PHE A 4 16.94 14.60 -12.05
CA PHE A 4 17.94 14.35 -11.01
C PHE A 4 19.36 14.23 -11.62
N PRO A 5 20.40 14.83 -11.00
CA PRO A 5 21.78 14.71 -11.46
C PRO A 5 22.25 13.26 -11.29
N LEU A 6 22.85 12.72 -12.34
CA LEU A 6 23.39 11.36 -12.37
C LEU A 6 24.93 11.42 -12.45
N ASN A 7 25.61 10.47 -11.82
CA ASN A 7 27.04 10.27 -11.97
C ASN A 7 27.36 9.52 -13.27
N SER A 8 28.64 9.33 -13.56
CA SER A 8 29.16 8.61 -14.73
C SER A 8 28.61 7.18 -14.89
N ASN A 9 28.05 6.59 -13.83
CA ASN A 9 27.44 5.26 -13.83
C ASN A 9 25.90 5.30 -13.91
N GLY A 10 25.30 6.45 -14.25
CA GLY A 10 23.85 6.60 -14.35
C GLY A 10 23.10 6.51 -13.01
N LYS A 11 23.82 6.50 -11.88
CA LYS A 11 23.23 6.55 -10.53
C LYS A 11 23.09 7.99 -10.11
N ILE A 12 22.09 8.29 -9.27
CA ILE A 12 21.91 9.63 -8.71
C ILE A 12 23.20 10.08 -8.01
N ASP A 13 23.78 11.17 -8.49
CA ASP A 13 24.95 11.78 -7.88
C ASP A 13 24.51 12.51 -6.61
N ARG A 14 24.57 11.78 -5.50
CA ARG A 14 24.17 12.29 -4.18
C ARG A 14 24.95 13.52 -3.73
N LYS A 15 26.16 13.75 -4.27
CA LYS A 15 26.97 14.93 -3.94
C LYS A 15 26.50 16.18 -4.70
N GLN A 16 25.86 15.99 -5.86
CA GLN A 16 25.33 17.06 -6.71
C GLN A 16 23.83 17.27 -6.54
N LEU A 17 23.15 16.42 -5.74
CA LEU A 17 21.78 16.69 -5.34
C LEU A 17 21.74 18.06 -4.64
N PRO A 18 20.77 18.92 -4.97
CA PRO A 18 20.46 20.06 -4.13
C PRO A 18 20.32 19.55 -2.69
N LYS A 19 20.93 20.24 -1.73
CA LYS A 19 20.68 19.94 -0.32
C LYS A 19 19.15 19.98 -0.16
N PRO A 20 18.51 18.91 0.35
CA PRO A 20 17.07 18.89 0.51
C PRO A 20 16.69 20.13 1.33
N ASP A 21 15.92 21.01 0.69
CA ASP A 21 15.49 22.23 1.33
C ASP A 21 14.32 21.88 2.24
N PHE A 22 14.63 21.44 3.45
CA PHE A 22 13.63 21.15 4.47
C PHE A 22 12.92 22.42 4.97
N THR A 23 13.22 23.61 4.41
CA THR A 23 12.50 24.85 4.71
C THR A 23 11.13 24.94 4.03
N GLN A 24 10.84 24.12 3.00
CA GLN A 24 9.49 24.05 2.42
C GLN A 24 8.47 23.26 3.28
N ASN A 25 8.92 22.68 4.40
CA ASN A 25 8.04 22.25 5.50
C ASN A 25 7.79 23.41 6.49
N GLU A 26 7.74 24.65 6.02
CA GLU A 26 6.93 25.67 6.69
C GLU A 26 5.45 25.30 6.49
N CYS A 27 5.06 24.20 7.13
CA CYS A 27 3.66 23.87 7.34
C CYS A 27 3.03 25.12 7.97
N GLN A 28 2.07 25.72 7.27
CA GLN A 28 1.09 26.59 7.90
C GLN A 28 0.37 25.72 8.94
N ILE A 29 0.91 25.68 10.15
CA ILE A 29 0.25 25.02 11.26
C ILE A 29 -0.95 25.90 11.58
N GLU A 30 -2.15 25.36 11.38
CA GLU A 30 -3.37 26.00 11.85
C GLU A 30 -3.20 26.40 13.33
N ILE A 31 -3.83 27.49 13.77
CA ILE A 31 -3.68 28.01 15.14
C ILE A 31 -3.94 26.92 16.21
N ASN A 32 -4.78 25.92 15.88
CA ASN A 32 -5.10 24.77 16.72
C ASN A 32 -4.10 23.60 16.65
N GLY A 33 -3.03 23.72 15.87
CA GLY A 33 -2.00 22.70 15.65
C GLY A 33 -0.66 23.01 16.33
N CYS A 34 -0.50 24.18 16.96
CA CYS A 34 0.71 24.56 17.69
C CYS A 34 0.63 24.13 19.17
N PRO A 35 1.76 23.79 19.81
CA PRO A 35 1.79 23.57 21.25
C PRO A 35 1.50 24.89 22.00
N GLN A 36 0.56 24.87 22.93
CA GLN A 36 0.07 26.04 23.66
C GLN A 36 0.62 26.10 25.09
N THR A 37 0.74 24.96 25.76
CA THR A 37 1.25 24.83 27.13
C THR A 37 2.75 24.52 27.15
N ASP A 38 3.42 24.76 28.30
CA ASP A 38 4.84 24.42 28.47
C ASP A 38 5.08 22.91 28.36
N PHE A 39 4.13 22.10 28.83
CA PHE A 39 4.20 20.64 28.69
C PHE A 39 4.07 20.21 27.24
N GLU A 40 3.12 20.78 26.48
CA GLU A 40 2.99 20.51 25.04
C GLU A 40 4.27 20.89 24.27
N ARG A 41 4.89 22.04 24.60
CA ARG A 41 6.16 22.46 24.01
C ARG A 41 7.29 21.48 24.31
N GLN A 42 7.39 21.02 25.56
CA GLN A 42 8.40 20.03 25.94
C GLN A 42 8.29 18.73 25.13
N ILE A 43 7.07 18.19 24.97
CA ILE A 43 6.88 16.95 24.22
C ILE A 43 7.07 17.17 22.70
N HIS A 44 6.66 18.33 22.20
CA HIS A 44 6.91 18.75 20.82
C HIS A 44 8.41 18.83 20.50
N ASP A 45 9.22 19.42 21.37
CA ASP A 45 10.67 19.53 21.19
C ASP A 45 11.34 18.15 21.14
N ILE A 46 10.91 17.22 22.01
CA ILE A 46 11.38 15.82 22.00
C ILE A 46 11.09 15.17 20.65
N TRP A 47 9.89 15.37 20.09
CA TRP A 47 9.53 14.86 18.77
C TRP A 47 10.37 15.47 17.65
N CYS A 48 10.55 16.80 17.69
CA CYS A 48 11.37 17.52 16.73
C CYS A 48 12.82 17.01 16.73
N GLU A 49 13.41 16.80 17.91
CA GLU A 49 14.74 16.24 18.06
C GLU A 49 14.82 14.80 17.53
N MET A 50 13.91 13.91 17.95
CA MET A 50 13.94 12.50 17.55
C MET A 50 13.70 12.27 16.07
N LEU A 51 12.84 13.08 15.45
CA LEU A 51 12.49 12.97 14.03
C LEU A 51 13.38 13.86 13.15
N ASN A 52 14.27 14.67 13.76
CA ASN A 52 15.10 15.65 13.08
C ASN A 52 14.27 16.62 12.20
N LEU A 53 13.20 17.15 12.80
CA LEU A 53 12.26 18.10 12.21
C LEU A 53 12.34 19.44 12.94
N LYS A 54 12.12 20.54 12.23
CA LYS A 54 12.08 21.88 12.84
C LYS A 54 10.78 22.15 13.58
N LEU A 55 9.70 21.55 13.10
CA LEU A 55 8.35 21.82 13.60
C LEU A 55 7.46 20.62 13.29
N VAL A 56 6.64 20.24 14.27
CA VAL A 56 5.63 19.20 14.18
C VAL A 56 4.25 19.78 14.52
N SER A 57 3.21 19.41 13.79
CA SER A 57 1.83 19.75 14.16
C SER A 57 1.32 18.80 15.23
N MET A 58 0.54 19.32 16.18
CA MET A 58 -0.08 18.54 17.26
C MET A 58 -0.91 17.36 16.75
N ASN A 59 -1.50 17.46 15.56
CA ASN A 59 -2.31 16.38 14.96
C ASN A 59 -1.49 15.44 14.06
N SER A 60 -0.19 15.67 13.90
CA SER A 60 0.66 14.81 13.07
C SER A 60 0.95 13.51 13.78
N SER A 61 0.77 12.40 13.06
CA SER A 61 1.19 11.08 13.51
C SER A 61 2.72 10.96 13.49
N PHE A 62 3.33 10.50 14.59
CA PHE A 62 4.75 10.18 14.76
C PHE A 62 5.29 9.38 13.57
N PHE A 63 4.46 8.42 13.18
CA PHE A 63 4.68 7.46 12.12
C PHE A 63 4.57 8.08 10.72
N ALA A 64 3.64 9.02 10.51
CA ALA A 64 3.54 9.80 9.27
C ALA A 64 4.75 10.74 9.08
N LEU A 65 5.36 11.20 10.18
CA LEU A 65 6.54 12.07 10.18
C LEU A 65 7.87 11.33 9.98
N GLY A 66 7.84 10.03 9.69
CA GLY A 66 9.04 9.21 9.49
C GLY A 66 9.51 8.46 10.74
N GLY A 67 8.74 8.50 11.82
CA GLY A 67 8.94 7.65 12.99
C GLY A 67 8.85 6.16 12.64
N ASN A 68 9.63 5.35 13.34
CA ASN A 68 9.65 3.89 13.20
C ASN A 68 9.64 3.23 14.58
N SER A 69 9.54 1.89 14.64
CA SER A 69 9.46 1.16 15.91
C SER A 69 10.66 1.40 16.83
N LEU A 70 11.86 1.60 16.27
CA LEU A 70 13.06 1.91 17.05
C LEU A 70 12.99 3.32 17.64
N LEU A 71 12.57 4.32 16.85
CA LEU A 71 12.38 5.68 17.35
C LEU A 71 11.24 5.75 18.37
N MET A 72 10.15 5.00 18.15
CA MET A 72 9.04 4.89 19.10
C MET A 72 9.49 4.27 20.41
N MET A 73 10.33 3.23 20.36
CA MET A 73 10.89 2.62 21.57
C MET A 73 11.78 3.61 22.34
N LYS A 74 12.60 4.40 21.64
CA LYS A 74 13.42 5.45 22.27
C LYS A 74 12.55 6.54 22.90
N LEU A 75 11.51 6.96 22.21
CA LEU A 75 10.52 7.91 22.69
C LEU A 75 9.82 7.40 23.95
N PHE A 76 9.39 6.14 23.92
CA PHE A 76 8.77 5.45 25.05
C PHE A 76 9.66 5.43 26.29
N TYR A 77 10.94 5.08 26.15
CA TYR A 77 11.89 5.13 27.27
C TYR A 77 12.07 6.55 27.81
N HIS A 78 12.07 7.57 26.95
CA HIS A 78 12.11 8.96 27.39
C HIS A 78 10.81 9.38 28.10
N TYR A 79 9.67 8.86 27.69
CA TYR A 79 8.39 9.13 28.33
C TYR A 79 8.23 8.46 29.68
N GLN A 80 8.80 7.25 29.86
CA GLN A 80 8.82 6.62 31.18
C GLN A 80 9.51 7.52 32.21
N THR A 81 10.56 8.27 31.85
CA THR A 81 11.22 9.19 32.80
C THR A 81 10.31 10.37 33.20
N LEU A 82 9.30 10.70 32.40
CA LEU A 82 8.31 11.75 32.67
C LEU A 82 7.07 11.21 33.40
N ASN A 83 6.60 10.01 33.04
CA ASN A 83 5.49 9.32 33.68
C ASN A 83 5.62 7.79 33.52
N ASN A 84 5.76 7.08 34.64
CA ASN A 84 6.04 5.64 34.71
C ASN A 84 4.82 4.73 34.49
N GLN A 85 3.61 5.27 34.32
CA GLN A 85 2.38 4.46 34.25
C GLN A 85 1.92 4.11 32.83
N ILE A 86 2.70 4.47 31.81
CA ILE A 86 2.24 4.37 30.42
C ILE A 86 2.63 3.03 29.79
N SER A 87 1.66 2.41 29.13
CA SER A 87 1.87 1.20 28.33
C SER A 87 2.42 1.54 26.96
N ILE A 88 3.39 0.74 26.48
CA ILE A 88 3.94 0.90 25.13
C ILE A 88 2.88 0.68 24.04
N ASN A 89 1.90 -0.18 24.28
CA ASN A 89 0.83 -0.46 23.33
C ASN A 89 0.02 0.81 23.02
N ASN A 90 -0.18 1.65 24.03
CA ASN A 90 -0.87 2.92 23.87
C ASN A 90 -0.12 3.82 22.86
N PHE A 91 1.21 3.90 22.87
CA PHE A 91 1.92 4.76 21.93
C PHE A 91 1.87 4.29 20.47
N TYR A 92 1.71 2.98 20.24
CA TYR A 92 1.51 2.44 18.90
C TYR A 92 0.10 2.72 18.38
N GLU A 93 -0.88 2.61 19.26
CA GLU A 93 -2.30 2.83 18.97
C GLU A 93 -2.63 4.33 18.82
N PHE A 94 -2.06 5.15 19.69
CA PHE A 94 -2.21 6.59 19.75
C PHE A 94 -0.95 7.24 19.18
N SER A 95 -0.96 7.52 17.88
CA SER A 95 0.27 7.88 17.18
C SER A 95 0.49 9.37 16.99
N THR A 96 -0.44 10.27 17.35
CA THR A 96 -0.23 11.73 17.17
C THR A 96 0.45 12.39 18.37
N LEU A 97 1.08 13.54 18.13
CA LEU A 97 1.77 14.31 19.18
C LEU A 97 0.81 14.69 20.30
N ARG A 98 -0.39 15.13 19.92
CA ARG A 98 -1.48 15.43 20.85
C ARG A 98 -1.88 14.21 21.66
N ASP A 99 -2.02 13.03 21.04
CA ASP A 99 -2.41 11.84 21.79
C ASP A 99 -1.34 11.43 22.81
N HIS A 100 -0.06 11.53 22.45
CA HIS A 100 1.05 11.24 23.37
C HIS A 100 1.03 12.18 24.58
N ILE A 101 0.76 13.47 24.35
CA ILE A 101 0.64 14.48 25.42
C ILE A 101 -0.53 14.16 26.35
N LEU A 102 -1.71 13.84 25.79
CA LEU A 102 -2.88 13.52 26.60
C LEU A 102 -2.68 12.24 27.42
N LEU A 103 -2.05 11.21 26.84
CA LEU A 103 -1.65 9.99 27.55
C LEU A 103 -0.71 10.28 28.71
N LEU A 104 0.27 11.17 28.48
CA LEU A 104 1.24 11.55 29.51
C LEU A 104 0.61 12.33 30.66
N LEU A 105 -0.43 13.12 30.40
CA LEU A 105 -1.17 13.89 31.40
C LEU A 105 -2.16 13.05 32.22
N ASN A 106 -2.29 11.73 31.95
CA ASN A 106 -3.33 10.86 32.51
C ASN A 106 -4.76 11.39 32.29
N ASP A 107 -4.96 12.31 31.33
CA ASP A 107 -6.29 12.80 30.93
C ASP A 107 -6.88 11.85 29.89
N VAL A 108 -7.14 10.62 30.35
CA VAL A 108 -7.69 9.56 29.50
C VAL A 108 -9.13 9.89 29.08
N SER A 109 -9.81 10.80 29.80
CA SER A 109 -11.16 11.27 29.51
C SER A 109 -11.26 11.96 28.14
N ASP A 110 -10.36 12.88 27.81
CA ASP A 110 -10.38 13.60 26.53
C ASP A 110 -9.77 12.78 25.38
N VAL A 111 -8.81 11.90 25.66
CA VAL A 111 -8.37 10.86 24.70
C VAL A 111 -9.57 9.99 24.34
N GLN A 112 -10.25 9.40 25.34
CA GLN A 112 -11.42 8.56 25.16
C GLN A 112 -12.57 9.29 24.49
N LYS A 113 -12.81 10.58 24.73
CA LYS A 113 -13.90 11.33 24.08
C LYS A 113 -13.67 11.52 22.57
N ARG A 114 -12.43 11.80 22.15
CA ARG A 114 -12.03 11.93 20.74
C ARG A 114 -11.97 10.56 20.05
N TYR A 115 -11.57 9.51 20.79
CA TYR A 115 -11.55 8.12 20.38
C TYR A 115 -12.95 7.48 20.34
N ASN A 116 -13.90 7.92 21.16
CA ASN A 116 -15.26 7.37 21.21
C ASN A 116 -16.02 7.58 19.89
N ASP A 117 -15.63 8.57 19.08
CA ASP A 117 -16.34 8.85 17.83
C ASP A 117 -15.84 8.02 16.62
N ASP A 118 -14.53 7.79 16.45
CA ASP A 118 -13.94 6.92 15.41
C ASP A 118 -12.40 6.74 15.54
N PRO A 119 -11.93 5.83 16.40
CA PRO A 119 -10.54 5.77 16.83
C PRO A 119 -9.55 5.21 15.80
N TYR A 120 -10.06 4.36 14.93
CA TYR A 120 -9.28 3.67 13.92
C TYR A 120 -9.63 4.17 12.51
N CYS A 121 -10.25 5.34 12.38
CA CYS A 121 -10.68 5.89 11.08
C CYS A 121 -11.61 4.94 10.30
N TYR A 122 -12.48 4.20 10.99
CA TYR A 122 -13.47 3.32 10.37
C TYR A 122 -14.44 4.08 9.48
N LYS A 123 -14.87 5.29 9.85
CA LYS A 123 -15.71 6.14 8.98
C LYS A 123 -15.00 6.50 7.68
N VAL A 124 -13.68 6.70 7.72
CA VAL A 124 -12.89 6.94 6.50
C VAL A 124 -12.78 5.66 5.68
N THR A 125 -12.53 4.53 6.34
CA THR A 125 -12.51 3.20 5.72
C THR A 125 -13.81 2.91 4.97
N GLU A 126 -14.95 3.12 5.63
CA GLU A 126 -16.28 2.95 5.07
C GLU A 126 -16.55 3.89 3.89
N LYS A 127 -16.15 5.17 3.99
CA LYS A 127 -16.25 6.12 2.87
C LYS A 127 -15.43 5.69 1.65
N ILE A 128 -14.22 5.15 1.87
CA ILE A 128 -13.39 4.64 0.78
C ILE A 128 -14.07 3.41 0.15
N ILE A 129 -14.60 2.49 0.96
CA ILE A 129 -15.36 1.34 0.45
C ILE A 129 -16.53 1.82 -0.42
N ASP A 130 -17.37 2.71 0.11
CA ASP A 130 -18.54 3.25 -0.60
C ASP A 130 -18.16 3.85 -1.95
N LYS A 131 -17.12 4.68 -1.98
CA LYS A 131 -16.58 5.28 -3.20
C LYS A 131 -16.28 4.22 -4.27
N TYR A 132 -15.52 3.17 -3.94
CA TYR A 132 -15.14 2.16 -4.93
C TYR A 132 -16.27 1.21 -5.29
N VAL A 133 -17.17 0.92 -4.34
CA VAL A 133 -18.39 0.13 -4.60
C VAL A 133 -19.29 0.85 -5.60
N ASP A 134 -19.48 2.16 -5.45
CA ASP A 134 -20.29 2.97 -6.36
C ASP A 134 -19.66 3.02 -7.76
N LEU A 135 -18.34 3.19 -7.84
CA LEU A 135 -17.59 3.11 -9.10
C LEU A 135 -17.79 1.76 -9.81
N ILE A 136 -17.66 0.64 -9.09
CA ILE A 136 -17.85 -0.71 -9.62
C ILE A 136 -19.26 -0.91 -10.16
N LYS A 137 -20.28 -0.47 -9.40
CA LYS A 137 -21.69 -0.59 -9.79
C LYS A 137 -22.01 0.25 -11.02
N HIS A 138 -21.50 1.49 -11.07
CA HIS A 138 -21.65 2.35 -12.24
C HIS A 138 -21.04 1.71 -13.49
N ASP A 139 -19.84 1.14 -13.36
CA ASP A 139 -19.16 0.49 -14.47
C ASP A 139 -19.78 -0.85 -14.90
N SER A 140 -20.56 -1.49 -14.02
CA SER A 140 -21.40 -2.65 -14.39
C SER A 140 -22.54 -2.23 -15.32
N ALA A 141 -23.22 -1.11 -15.00
CA ALA A 141 -24.35 -0.61 -15.80
C ALA A 141 -23.95 -0.19 -17.23
N VAL A 142 -22.70 0.22 -17.45
CA VAL A 142 -22.18 0.64 -18.75
C VAL A 142 -21.70 -0.55 -19.61
N SER A 143 -21.36 -1.68 -18.99
CA SER A 143 -20.76 -2.85 -19.69
C SER A 143 -21.82 -3.85 -20.16
N SER A 144 -22.69 -3.45 -21.09
CA SER A 144 -23.75 -4.32 -21.64
C SER A 144 -23.30 -5.24 -22.79
N HIS A 145 -22.05 -5.13 -23.27
CA HIS A 145 -21.60 -5.83 -24.48
C HIS A 145 -20.16 -6.34 -24.38
N VAL A 146 -19.95 -7.49 -23.72
CA VAL A 146 -18.71 -8.27 -23.90
C VAL A 146 -19.04 -9.72 -24.21
N SER A 147 -18.64 -10.12 -25.43
CA SER A 147 -18.86 -11.43 -26.02
C SER A 147 -18.35 -12.57 -25.13
N THR A 148 -19.24 -13.52 -24.89
CA THR A 148 -19.10 -14.66 -24.00
C THR A 148 -18.39 -15.83 -24.68
N SER A 149 -17.06 -15.87 -24.71
CA SER A 149 -16.30 -17.14 -24.76
C SER A 149 -14.78 -16.93 -24.66
N ARG A 150 -14.24 -16.92 -23.44
CA ARG A 150 -12.91 -17.49 -23.21
C ARG A 150 -13.07 -18.65 -22.26
N VAL A 151 -12.99 -19.86 -22.81
CA VAL A 151 -12.85 -21.08 -22.04
C VAL A 151 -11.49 -21.00 -21.33
N THR A 152 -11.50 -21.09 -20.00
CA THR A 152 -10.30 -21.13 -19.17
C THR A 152 -9.56 -22.45 -19.41
N SER A 153 -8.71 -22.48 -20.44
CA SER A 153 -7.79 -23.60 -20.67
C SER A 153 -6.79 -23.71 -19.51
N ALA A 154 -6.51 -24.93 -19.05
CA ALA A 154 -5.42 -25.21 -18.10
C ALA A 154 -4.02 -25.00 -18.74
N PHE A 155 -3.97 -24.93 -20.07
CA PHE A 155 -2.77 -24.79 -20.88
C PHE A 155 -2.68 -23.38 -21.48
N ASN A 156 -1.46 -22.97 -21.85
CA ASN A 156 -1.12 -21.71 -22.50
C ASN A 156 -1.53 -20.46 -21.71
N ARG A 157 -1.43 -20.51 -20.37
CA ARG A 157 -1.73 -19.37 -19.49
C ARG A 157 -0.71 -18.26 -19.71
N VAL A 158 -1.19 -17.02 -19.68
CA VAL A 158 -0.36 -15.81 -19.73
C VAL A 158 -0.63 -15.00 -18.48
N PHE A 159 0.37 -14.89 -17.62
CA PHE A 159 0.26 -14.21 -16.34
C PHE A 159 0.71 -12.77 -16.45
N MET A 160 0.03 -11.87 -15.76
CA MET A 160 0.51 -10.54 -15.43
C MET A 160 0.72 -10.48 -13.93
N ILE A 161 1.93 -10.15 -13.47
CA ILE A 161 2.28 -10.12 -12.05
C ILE A 161 2.81 -8.75 -11.65
N THR A 162 2.37 -8.28 -10.48
CA THR A 162 2.88 -7.08 -9.81
C THR A 162 3.65 -7.48 -8.54
N GLY A 163 4.58 -6.64 -8.10
CA GLY A 163 5.25 -6.81 -6.80
C GLY A 163 6.46 -7.75 -6.82
N THR A 164 7.01 -8.04 -8.00
CA THR A 164 8.11 -8.99 -8.22
C THR A 164 9.47 -8.55 -7.64
N ASN A 165 9.63 -7.26 -7.33
CA ASN A 165 10.79 -6.78 -6.57
C ASN A 165 10.70 -7.16 -5.07
N GLY A 166 9.50 -7.46 -4.58
CA GLY A 166 9.22 -7.86 -3.20
C GLY A 166 9.67 -9.29 -2.89
N SER A 167 9.57 -9.69 -1.63
CA SER A 167 9.96 -11.03 -1.17
C SER A 167 9.07 -12.12 -1.79
N LEU A 168 7.76 -12.02 -1.61
CA LEU A 168 6.81 -13.02 -2.12
C LEU A 168 6.73 -13.01 -3.65
N GLY A 169 6.61 -11.82 -4.25
CA GLY A 169 6.43 -11.69 -5.70
C GLY A 169 7.59 -12.26 -6.51
N SER A 170 8.82 -12.21 -6.01
CA SER A 170 9.97 -12.81 -6.71
C SER A 170 9.88 -14.33 -6.75
N TRP A 171 9.44 -14.97 -5.67
CA TRP A 171 9.22 -16.41 -5.61
C TRP A 171 8.05 -16.87 -6.49
N ILE A 172 6.94 -16.13 -6.50
CA ILE A 172 5.83 -16.41 -7.42
C ILE A 172 6.32 -16.36 -8.87
N LEU A 173 7.10 -15.33 -9.22
CA LEU A 173 7.65 -15.21 -10.58
C LEU A 173 8.53 -16.41 -10.94
N ILE A 174 9.38 -16.88 -10.03
CA ILE A 174 10.20 -18.08 -10.23
C ILE A 174 9.32 -19.30 -10.48
N ASP A 175 8.32 -19.55 -9.63
CA ASP A 175 7.44 -20.71 -9.79
C ASP A 175 6.76 -20.70 -11.17
N LEU A 176 6.23 -19.54 -11.57
CA LEU A 176 5.60 -19.37 -12.89
C LEU A 176 6.56 -19.63 -14.06
N LEU A 177 7.81 -19.13 -13.97
CA LEU A 177 8.83 -19.34 -14.99
C LEU A 177 9.41 -20.76 -14.98
N SER A 178 9.35 -21.47 -13.85
CA SER A 178 9.76 -22.87 -13.75
C SER A 178 8.72 -23.86 -14.27
N ARG A 179 7.45 -23.45 -14.45
CA ARG A 179 6.43 -24.31 -15.07
C ARG A 179 6.77 -24.66 -16.52
N PRO A 180 6.22 -25.73 -17.11
CA PRO A 180 6.38 -25.99 -18.55
C PRO A 180 5.72 -24.90 -19.41
N ASN A 181 6.31 -24.57 -20.58
CA ASN A 181 5.77 -23.57 -21.52
C ASN A 181 4.33 -23.85 -21.97
N GLN A 182 3.95 -25.13 -22.03
CA GLN A 182 2.58 -25.57 -22.35
C GLN A 182 1.57 -25.17 -21.27
N VAL A 183 2.01 -24.97 -20.03
CA VAL A 183 1.18 -24.54 -18.90
C VAL A 183 1.25 -23.02 -18.76
N VAL A 184 2.46 -22.48 -18.56
CA VAL A 184 2.72 -21.03 -18.46
C VAL A 184 3.49 -20.59 -19.68
N LYS A 185 2.78 -20.02 -20.65
CA LYS A 185 3.34 -19.59 -21.94
C LYS A 185 4.20 -18.35 -21.81
N LYS A 186 3.74 -17.37 -21.02
CA LYS A 186 4.35 -16.05 -20.90
C LYS A 186 4.00 -15.40 -19.57
N VAL A 187 4.89 -14.56 -19.05
CA VAL A 187 4.68 -13.74 -17.85
C VAL A 187 5.03 -12.29 -18.14
N TYR A 188 4.06 -11.39 -17.99
CA TYR A 188 4.24 -9.94 -17.93
C TYR A 188 4.56 -9.54 -16.49
N CYS A 189 5.71 -8.90 -16.30
CA CYS A 189 6.21 -8.48 -15.00
C CYS A 189 6.18 -6.95 -14.94
N LEU A 190 5.21 -6.38 -14.23
CA LEU A 190 5.08 -4.94 -14.08
C LEU A 190 5.91 -4.48 -12.88
N ILE A 191 6.87 -3.60 -13.14
CA ILE A 191 7.78 -3.08 -12.11
C ILE A 191 7.75 -1.56 -12.06
N ARG A 192 7.88 -1.00 -10.84
CA ARG A 192 8.03 0.45 -10.65
C ARG A 192 9.43 0.89 -11.10
N GLY A 193 9.48 2.00 -11.82
CA GLY A 193 10.73 2.61 -12.30
C GLY A 193 11.16 2.11 -13.68
N THR A 194 12.24 2.69 -14.20
CA THR A 194 12.75 2.45 -15.56
C THR A 194 13.77 1.33 -15.65
N ASP A 195 14.26 0.83 -14.52
CA ASP A 195 15.46 0.00 -14.47
C ASP A 195 15.15 -1.49 -14.23
N LYS A 196 15.32 -2.29 -15.29
CA LYS A 196 15.23 -3.76 -15.25
C LYS A 196 16.27 -4.38 -14.29
N GLN A 197 17.37 -3.68 -13.99
CA GLN A 197 18.40 -4.18 -13.06
C GLN A 197 17.86 -4.35 -11.65
N ARG A 198 16.83 -3.58 -11.24
CA ARG A 198 16.27 -3.70 -9.88
C ARG A 198 15.66 -5.08 -9.61
N LEU A 199 14.98 -5.64 -10.61
CA LEU A 199 14.41 -6.99 -10.51
C LEU A 199 15.53 -8.03 -10.38
N ARG A 200 16.55 -7.93 -11.23
CA ARG A 200 17.71 -8.82 -11.20
C ARG A 200 18.46 -8.75 -9.87
N LEU A 201 18.75 -7.54 -9.39
CA LEU A 201 19.41 -7.33 -8.10
C LEU A 201 18.61 -7.94 -6.94
N ALA A 202 17.28 -7.81 -6.98
CA ALA A 202 16.40 -8.38 -5.98
C ALA A 202 16.45 -9.93 -5.96
N PHE A 203 16.68 -10.57 -7.11
CA PHE A 203 16.90 -12.01 -7.21
C PHE A 203 18.30 -12.41 -6.71
N GLU A 204 19.34 -11.68 -7.13
CA GLU A 204 20.73 -11.92 -6.71
C GLU A 204 20.88 -11.81 -5.18
N GLN A 205 20.31 -10.78 -4.57
CA GLN A 205 20.31 -10.57 -3.11
C GLN A 205 19.64 -11.72 -2.35
N ARG A 206 18.69 -12.40 -2.97
CA ARG A 206 17.96 -13.54 -2.38
C ARG A 206 18.54 -14.89 -2.79
N LYS A 207 19.68 -14.92 -3.49
CA LYS A 207 20.31 -16.14 -4.03
C LYS A 207 19.35 -16.96 -4.90
N GLN A 208 18.47 -16.28 -5.63
CA GLN A 208 17.52 -16.88 -6.55
C GLN A 208 18.15 -17.09 -7.95
N ASP A 209 17.62 -18.03 -8.72
CA ASP A 209 18.11 -18.30 -10.07
C ASP A 209 17.75 -17.16 -11.05
N VAL A 210 18.75 -16.35 -11.37
CA VAL A 210 18.63 -15.22 -12.32
C VAL A 210 18.60 -15.65 -13.78
N THR A 211 18.92 -16.91 -14.10
CA THR A 211 18.94 -17.38 -15.50
C THR A 211 17.54 -17.39 -16.10
N LEU A 212 16.52 -17.65 -15.26
CA LEU A 212 15.10 -17.57 -15.62
C LEU A 212 14.67 -16.17 -16.10
N LEU A 213 15.39 -15.11 -15.70
CA LEU A 213 15.08 -13.74 -16.11
C LEU A 213 15.58 -13.39 -17.52
N LYS A 214 16.35 -14.27 -18.17
CA LYS A 214 16.98 -14.00 -19.49
C LYS A 214 16.09 -14.36 -20.67
N ASP A 215 15.05 -15.16 -20.48
CA ASP A 215 14.15 -15.55 -21.57
C ASP A 215 13.16 -14.42 -21.89
N GLU A 216 13.56 -13.51 -22.78
CA GLU A 216 12.75 -12.36 -23.18
C GLU A 216 11.50 -12.72 -23.99
N LYS A 217 11.39 -13.96 -24.51
CA LYS A 217 10.16 -14.42 -25.16
C LYS A 217 9.12 -14.84 -24.14
N ARG A 218 9.58 -15.35 -23.00
CA ARG A 218 8.74 -15.86 -21.91
C ARG A 218 8.47 -14.85 -20.82
N LEU A 219 9.44 -13.99 -20.49
CA LEU A 219 9.34 -12.94 -19.48
C LEU A 219 9.37 -11.57 -20.16
N ILE A 220 8.25 -10.85 -20.11
CA ILE A 220 8.16 -9.47 -20.58
C ILE A 220 8.17 -8.54 -19.37
N ILE A 221 9.27 -7.83 -19.17
CA ILE A 221 9.38 -6.82 -18.10
C ILE A 221 8.83 -5.50 -18.63
N LEU A 222 7.75 -5.03 -18.03
CA LEU A 222 7.13 -3.74 -18.30
C LEU A 222 7.56 -2.74 -17.21
N PRO A 223 8.51 -1.84 -17.52
CA PRO A 223 8.90 -0.78 -16.59
C PRO A 223 7.80 0.28 -16.49
N GLN A 224 7.98 1.23 -15.58
CA GLN A 224 7.08 2.37 -15.37
C GLN A 224 5.67 1.99 -14.93
N MET A 225 5.52 0.90 -14.18
CA MET A 225 4.24 0.59 -13.55
C MET A 225 3.84 1.74 -12.62
N ASP A 226 2.68 2.31 -12.88
CA ASP A 226 1.98 3.23 -12.01
C ASP A 226 0.56 2.70 -11.80
N LEU A 227 0.27 2.24 -10.59
CA LEU A 227 -1.04 1.66 -10.27
C LEU A 227 -2.14 2.72 -10.13
N SER A 228 -1.79 3.98 -9.89
CA SER A 228 -2.75 5.08 -9.80
C SER A 228 -3.30 5.47 -11.19
N ASP A 229 -2.50 5.25 -12.23
CA ASP A 229 -2.89 5.45 -13.64
C ASP A 229 -3.88 4.37 -14.09
N LYS A 230 -4.98 4.79 -14.72
CA LYS A 230 -6.00 3.91 -15.34
C LYS A 230 -5.43 2.93 -16.36
N TYR A 231 -4.31 3.28 -17.02
CA TYR A 231 -3.59 2.42 -17.96
C TYR A 231 -2.37 1.75 -17.34
N LEU A 232 -2.23 1.78 -16.02
CA LEU A 232 -1.15 1.14 -15.26
C LEU A 232 0.25 1.68 -15.61
N GLY A 233 0.32 2.93 -16.09
CA GLY A 233 1.53 3.56 -16.63
C GLY A 233 1.94 3.04 -18.01
N GLN A 234 1.07 2.30 -18.70
CA GLN A 234 1.34 1.71 -20.00
C GLN A 234 0.73 2.54 -21.14
N SER A 235 1.32 2.44 -22.33
CA SER A 235 0.70 3.02 -23.54
C SER A 235 -0.64 2.35 -23.84
N THR A 236 -1.54 3.07 -24.50
CA THR A 236 -2.87 2.54 -24.89
C THR A 236 -2.77 1.28 -25.76
N LYS A 237 -1.71 1.17 -26.57
CA LYS A 237 -1.42 -0.03 -27.37
C LYS A 237 -1.07 -1.21 -26.46
N MET A 238 -0.13 -1.03 -25.54
CA MET A 238 0.29 -2.07 -24.59
C MET A 238 -0.87 -2.49 -23.67
N TYR A 239 -1.68 -1.53 -23.20
CA TYR A 239 -2.84 -1.84 -22.38
C TYR A 239 -3.84 -2.75 -23.11
N LYS A 240 -4.13 -2.49 -24.38
CA LYS A 240 -4.96 -3.37 -25.22
C LYS A 240 -4.32 -4.73 -25.47
N GLU A 241 -3.00 -4.79 -25.67
CA GLU A 241 -2.27 -6.05 -25.78
C GLU A 241 -2.41 -6.90 -24.51
N LEU A 242 -2.30 -6.28 -23.33
CA LEU A 242 -2.52 -6.95 -22.04
C LEU A 242 -3.95 -7.48 -21.92
N GLN A 243 -4.96 -6.67 -22.26
CA GLN A 243 -6.36 -7.13 -22.28
C GLN A 243 -6.55 -8.35 -23.18
N MET A 244 -5.93 -8.36 -24.36
CA MET A 244 -6.07 -9.46 -25.30
C MET A 244 -5.28 -10.70 -24.91
N GLU A 245 -4.08 -10.60 -24.34
CA GLU A 245 -3.23 -11.77 -24.13
C GLU A 245 -3.31 -12.36 -22.73
N VAL A 246 -3.46 -11.52 -21.70
CA VAL A 246 -3.42 -11.96 -20.30
C VAL A 246 -4.62 -12.85 -19.99
N THR A 247 -4.36 -13.91 -19.21
CA THR A 247 -5.39 -14.83 -18.70
C THR A 247 -5.52 -14.76 -17.18
N ASP A 248 -4.47 -14.34 -16.49
CA ASP A 248 -4.39 -14.27 -15.04
C ASP A 248 -3.62 -13.03 -14.61
N ILE A 249 -4.16 -12.31 -13.62
CA ILE A 249 -3.44 -11.26 -12.92
C ILE A 249 -3.15 -11.75 -11.52
N VAL A 250 -1.88 -11.71 -11.11
CA VAL A 250 -1.46 -11.96 -9.73
C VAL A 250 -0.98 -10.64 -9.15
N HIS A 251 -1.76 -10.08 -8.23
CA HIS A 251 -1.46 -8.79 -7.63
C HIS A 251 -0.85 -8.97 -6.24
N SER A 252 0.45 -8.71 -6.11
CA SER A 252 1.17 -8.73 -4.82
C SER A 252 1.87 -7.41 -4.49
N ALA A 253 1.87 -6.43 -5.39
CA ALA A 253 2.46 -5.11 -5.15
C ALA A 253 1.67 -4.35 -4.08
N TRP A 254 2.23 -4.26 -2.87
CA TRP A 254 1.67 -3.43 -1.81
C TRP A 254 2.76 -2.66 -1.08
N LYS A 255 2.43 -1.44 -0.67
CA LYS A 255 3.26 -0.68 0.28
C LYS A 255 3.09 -1.34 1.65
N MET A 256 4.12 -1.99 2.19
CA MET A 256 4.08 -2.49 3.56
C MET A 256 4.59 -1.41 4.51
N ASN A 257 3.65 -0.63 5.05
CA ASN A 257 3.97 0.39 6.03
C ASN A 257 2.88 0.49 7.09
N PHE A 258 3.10 -0.12 8.25
CA PHE A 258 2.13 -0.17 9.35
C PHE A 258 1.88 1.19 10.02
N ASN A 259 2.69 2.19 9.66
CA ASN A 259 2.71 3.54 10.22
C ASN A 259 1.75 4.50 9.49
N LEU A 260 1.16 4.08 8.37
CA LEU A 260 0.30 4.95 7.57
C LEU A 260 -1.18 4.72 7.88
N LEU A 261 -1.93 5.81 7.91
CA LEU A 261 -3.40 5.78 7.90
C LEU A 261 -3.92 5.33 6.53
N ILE A 262 -5.15 4.81 6.49
CA ILE A 262 -5.74 4.20 5.29
C ILE A 262 -5.71 5.12 4.05
N GLU A 263 -5.92 6.42 4.22
CA GLU A 263 -5.94 7.42 3.13
C GLU A 263 -4.66 7.39 2.30
N HIS A 264 -3.51 7.14 2.94
CA HIS A 264 -2.21 7.08 2.25
C HIS A 264 -2.06 5.85 1.34
N PHE A 265 -2.95 4.86 1.47
CA PHE A 265 -2.98 3.69 0.60
C PHE A 265 -3.95 3.85 -0.57
N GLU A 266 -4.79 4.88 -0.55
CA GLU A 266 -5.89 4.99 -1.50
C GLU A 266 -5.40 5.10 -2.94
N SER A 267 -4.58 6.11 -3.26
CA SER A 267 -4.12 6.37 -4.63
C SER A 267 -3.26 5.25 -5.22
N ASP A 268 -2.36 4.68 -4.43
CA ASP A 268 -1.29 3.83 -4.95
C ASP A 268 -1.59 2.33 -4.83
N CYS A 269 -2.47 1.95 -3.90
CA CYS A 269 -2.77 0.56 -3.59
C CYS A 269 -4.24 0.24 -3.89
N ILE A 270 -5.19 0.94 -3.23
CA ILE A 270 -6.63 0.65 -3.35
C ILE A 270 -7.13 0.97 -4.77
N GLN A 271 -6.85 2.17 -5.27
CA GLN A 271 -7.13 2.54 -6.67
C GLN A 271 -6.39 1.64 -7.65
N GLY A 272 -5.20 1.17 -7.28
CA GLY A 272 -4.44 0.19 -8.05
C GLY A 272 -5.18 -1.13 -8.26
N VAL A 273 -5.80 -1.65 -7.20
CA VAL A 273 -6.65 -2.85 -7.29
C VAL A 273 -7.83 -2.58 -8.21
N TYR A 274 -8.51 -1.44 -8.04
CA TYR A 274 -9.60 -1.04 -8.92
C TYR A 274 -9.19 -0.97 -10.40
N ASN A 275 -8.07 -0.31 -10.72
CA ASN A 275 -7.57 -0.19 -12.09
C ASN A 275 -7.18 -1.55 -12.70
N LEU A 276 -6.63 -2.47 -11.90
CA LEU A 276 -6.34 -3.83 -12.35
C LEU A 276 -7.62 -4.67 -12.54
N LEU A 277 -8.62 -4.50 -11.68
CA LEU A 277 -9.93 -5.11 -11.84
C LEU A 277 -10.61 -4.60 -13.11
N LYS A 278 -10.48 -3.31 -13.44
CA LYS A 278 -10.95 -2.74 -14.72
C LYS A 278 -10.29 -3.38 -15.94
N LEU A 279 -8.97 -3.63 -15.87
CA LEU A 279 -8.28 -4.39 -16.92
C LEU A 279 -8.89 -5.79 -17.07
N ALA A 280 -9.20 -6.45 -15.95
CA ALA A 280 -9.80 -7.78 -15.92
C ALA A 280 -11.31 -7.82 -16.27
N GLN A 281 -12.00 -6.69 -16.20
CA GLN A 281 -13.43 -6.61 -16.49
C GLN A 281 -13.71 -6.83 -17.99
N GLU A 282 -12.91 -6.19 -18.85
CA GLU A 282 -13.08 -6.14 -20.31
C GLU A 282 -12.86 -7.49 -20.98
N THR A 283 -11.91 -8.26 -20.47
CA THR A 283 -11.58 -9.60 -20.97
C THR A 283 -11.52 -10.51 -19.75
N ARG A 284 -12.29 -11.61 -19.72
CA ARG A 284 -12.47 -12.51 -18.55
C ARG A 284 -11.14 -13.07 -17.99
N ILE A 285 -10.38 -12.22 -17.31
CA ILE A 285 -9.07 -12.49 -16.73
C ILE A 285 -9.31 -12.89 -15.29
N ARG A 286 -8.68 -13.97 -14.84
CA ARG A 286 -8.75 -14.35 -13.42
C ARG A 286 -7.90 -13.40 -12.60
N PHE A 287 -8.50 -12.77 -11.60
CA PHE A 287 -7.79 -11.86 -10.72
C PHE A 287 -7.46 -12.54 -9.39
N HIS A 288 -6.17 -12.65 -9.08
CA HIS A 288 -5.64 -13.25 -7.86
C HIS A 288 -5.05 -12.15 -6.98
N PHE A 289 -5.79 -11.75 -5.94
CA PHE A 289 -5.35 -10.75 -4.98
C PHE A 289 -4.59 -11.40 -3.82
N ILE A 290 -3.37 -10.93 -3.55
CA ILE A 290 -2.63 -11.35 -2.35
C ILE A 290 -2.94 -10.41 -1.20
N SER A 291 -3.68 -10.92 -0.21
CA SER A 291 -3.97 -10.20 1.03
C SER A 291 -3.04 -10.58 2.19
N THR A 292 -3.48 -10.31 3.42
CA THR A 292 -2.71 -10.48 4.65
C THR A 292 -3.64 -10.78 5.81
N PHE A 293 -3.20 -11.57 6.79
CA PHE A 293 -3.99 -11.79 8.01
C PHE A 293 -4.26 -10.51 8.81
N ALA A 294 -3.46 -9.46 8.62
CA ALA A 294 -3.72 -8.16 9.23
C ALA A 294 -5.00 -7.48 8.70
N SER A 295 -5.66 -7.99 7.65
CA SER A 295 -6.99 -7.53 7.21
C SER A 295 -8.14 -8.10 8.05
N THR A 296 -7.85 -9.00 8.98
CA THR A 296 -8.83 -9.66 9.85
C THR A 296 -8.56 -9.34 11.31
N GLU A 297 -9.60 -9.44 12.14
CA GLU A 297 -9.45 -9.45 13.58
C GLU A 297 -9.46 -10.88 14.14
N GLY A 298 -8.68 -11.10 15.20
CA GLY A 298 -8.63 -12.37 15.94
C GLY A 298 -7.41 -13.24 15.61
N SER A 299 -7.12 -14.20 16.49
CA SER A 299 -5.97 -15.10 16.36
C SER A 299 -6.21 -16.28 15.41
N ILE A 300 -7.45 -16.46 14.95
CA ILE A 300 -7.89 -17.59 14.12
C ILE A 300 -8.66 -17.03 12.92
N VAL A 301 -8.10 -17.23 11.73
CA VAL A 301 -8.73 -16.82 10.47
C VAL A 301 -9.34 -18.04 9.83
N LYS A 302 -10.65 -18.00 9.58
CA LYS A 302 -11.34 -19.04 8.81
C LYS A 302 -11.07 -18.83 7.33
N GLU A 303 -10.87 -19.91 6.59
CA GLU A 303 -10.81 -19.91 5.11
C GLU A 303 -12.22 -19.76 4.51
N GLU A 304 -12.93 -18.70 4.89
CA GLU A 304 -14.23 -18.32 4.37
C GLU A 304 -14.13 -16.95 3.68
N PRO A 305 -14.96 -16.64 2.67
CA PRO A 305 -15.02 -15.28 2.11
C PRO A 305 -15.25 -14.26 3.22
N LEU A 306 -14.71 -13.04 3.09
CA LEU A 306 -14.94 -12.00 4.10
C LEU A 306 -16.43 -11.87 4.38
N ARG A 307 -16.77 -11.79 5.67
CA ARG A 307 -18.14 -11.54 6.08
C ARG A 307 -18.59 -10.20 5.54
N ARG A 308 -19.86 -10.13 5.14
CA ARG A 308 -20.44 -8.92 4.54
C ARG A 308 -20.33 -7.75 5.53
N ARG A 309 -20.27 -6.53 4.97
CA ARG A 309 -20.20 -5.26 5.69
C ARG A 309 -21.07 -5.25 6.95
N GLY A 310 -20.49 -4.90 8.09
CA GLY A 310 -21.17 -4.85 9.40
C GLY A 310 -21.11 -6.13 10.25
N GLU A 311 -20.62 -7.25 9.71
CA GLU A 311 -20.47 -8.53 10.45
C GLU A 311 -19.03 -8.83 10.92
N SER A 312 -18.09 -7.94 10.59
CA SER A 312 -16.68 -8.01 10.99
C SER A 312 -16.27 -6.70 11.66
N THR A 313 -15.52 -6.80 12.75
CA THR A 313 -14.78 -5.69 13.33
C THR A 313 -13.59 -5.36 12.41
N LEU A 314 -13.40 -4.07 12.14
CA LEU A 314 -12.46 -3.57 11.13
C LEU A 314 -11.03 -3.56 11.68
N PRO A 315 -9.99 -3.86 10.88
CA PRO A 315 -8.61 -3.86 11.36
C PRO A 315 -8.20 -2.54 12.01
N GLN A 316 -7.41 -2.60 13.08
CA GLN A 316 -7.03 -1.41 13.85
C GLN A 316 -5.94 -0.55 13.20
N ILE A 317 -5.20 -1.10 12.21
CA ILE A 317 -4.08 -0.41 11.55
C ILE A 317 -4.38 -0.13 10.08
N GLY A 318 -3.95 1.03 9.58
CA GLY A 318 -4.24 1.48 8.21
C GLY A 318 -3.74 0.52 7.11
N TYR A 319 -2.62 -0.19 7.33
CA TYR A 319 -2.19 -1.27 6.42
C TYR A 319 -3.22 -2.40 6.35
N GLY A 320 -3.72 -2.86 7.49
CA GLY A 320 -4.74 -3.92 7.58
C GLY A 320 -6.05 -3.48 6.96
N GLN A 321 -6.50 -2.27 7.27
CA GLN A 321 -7.69 -1.66 6.68
C GLN A 321 -7.57 -1.54 5.16
N SER A 322 -6.43 -1.10 4.64
CA SER A 322 -6.23 -0.97 3.18
C SER A 322 -6.40 -2.31 2.46
N LYS A 323 -5.98 -3.42 3.09
CA LYS A 323 -6.11 -4.78 2.57
C LYS A 323 -7.55 -5.28 2.69
N TYR A 324 -8.20 -5.01 3.81
CA TYR A 324 -9.64 -5.28 4.01
C TYR A 324 -10.50 -4.58 2.95
N VAL A 325 -10.25 -3.30 2.68
CA VAL A 325 -10.93 -2.53 1.63
C VAL A 325 -10.70 -3.16 0.26
N ALA A 326 -9.45 -3.51 -0.06
CA ALA A 326 -9.11 -4.15 -1.33
C ALA A 326 -9.81 -5.50 -1.53
N GLU A 327 -9.90 -6.33 -0.48
CA GLU A 327 -10.66 -7.58 -0.53
C GLU A 327 -12.16 -7.32 -0.79
N HIS A 328 -12.76 -6.34 -0.10
CA HIS A 328 -14.14 -5.93 -0.33
C HIS A 328 -14.38 -5.47 -1.77
N ILE A 329 -13.49 -4.65 -2.32
CA ILE A 329 -13.55 -4.21 -3.72
C ILE A 329 -13.49 -5.41 -4.67
N CYS A 330 -12.60 -6.38 -4.42
CA CYS A 330 -12.51 -7.60 -5.23
C CYS A 330 -13.81 -8.42 -5.18
N MET A 331 -14.39 -8.60 -4.00
CA MET A 331 -15.65 -9.34 -3.83
C MET A 331 -16.81 -8.65 -4.54
N VAL A 332 -16.97 -7.34 -4.34
CA VAL A 332 -18.04 -6.57 -4.98
C VAL A 332 -17.87 -6.55 -6.50
N ALA A 333 -16.64 -6.46 -7.02
CA ALA A 333 -16.37 -6.57 -8.45
C ALA A 333 -16.74 -7.96 -9.00
N ALA A 334 -16.39 -9.04 -8.30
CA ALA A 334 -16.75 -10.40 -8.69
C ALA A 334 -18.27 -10.58 -8.75
N ASP A 335 -18.99 -10.13 -7.72
CA ASP A 335 -20.46 -10.19 -7.64
C ASP A 335 -21.13 -9.31 -8.71
N SER A 336 -20.64 -8.08 -8.90
CA SER A 336 -21.30 -7.08 -9.76
C SER A 336 -21.00 -7.27 -11.24
N TRP A 337 -19.84 -7.82 -11.60
CA TRP A 337 -19.44 -8.03 -12.99
C TRP A 337 -19.63 -9.49 -13.44
N GLY A 338 -20.07 -10.38 -12.54
CA GLY A 338 -20.53 -11.74 -12.84
C GLY A 338 -19.48 -12.63 -13.50
N LYS A 339 -18.20 -12.45 -13.13
CA LYS A 339 -17.05 -13.08 -13.81
C LYS A 339 -16.05 -13.68 -12.83
#